data_AF-A0A7C4QL74-F1
#
_entry.id   AF-A0A7C4QL74-F1
#
_cell.length_a   1.000
_cell.length_b   1.000
_cell.length_c   1.000
_cell.angle_alpha   90.00
_cell.angle_beta   90.00
_cell.angle_gamma   90.00
#
_symmetry.space_group_name_H-M   'P 1'
#
loop_
_entity.id
_entity.type
_entity.pdbx_description
1 polymer ?
#
loop_
_entity_poly.entity_id
_entity_poly.type
_entity_poly.pdbx_seq_one_letter_code
_entity_poly.pdbx_strand_id
1 'polypeptide(L)'
;MGHVPGTLSMQSIPITVTPTPPPGIGGAVSTMLSWLYWIAWVAVVGAGLFGGFKIATGDYEGGKKYLGGAIVGAIILAFLWALIGGLLGS
;
A
#
# COMPACT_ATOMS: atom_id res chain seq x y z
N MET A 1 58.64 -32.44 -30.25
CA MET A 1 58.29 -31.36 -29.29
C MET A 1 57.01 -30.70 -29.79
N GLY A 2 55.85 -31.15 -29.32
CA GLY A 2 54.54 -30.64 -29.75
C GLY A 2 54.04 -29.55 -28.80
N HIS A 3 53.77 -28.36 -29.33
CA HIS A 3 53.03 -27.31 -28.62
C HIS A 3 51.55 -27.73 -28.53
N VAL A 4 51.03 -27.87 -27.31
CA VAL A 4 49.60 -28.06 -27.09
C VAL A 4 48.99 -26.65 -26.91
N PRO A 5 48.07 -26.22 -27.79
CA PRO A 5 47.49 -24.88 -27.72
C PRO A 5 46.58 -24.76 -26.49
N GLY A 6 46.60 -23.57 -25.88
CA GLY A 6 45.98 -23.26 -24.60
C GLY A 6 44.55 -23.82 -24.47
N THR A 7 44.33 -24.59 -23.41
CA THR A 7 43.00 -24.93 -22.94
C THR A 7 42.33 -23.66 -22.44
N LEU A 8 41.49 -23.06 -23.29
CA LEU A 8 40.58 -22.00 -22.89
C LEU A 8 39.63 -22.61 -21.84
N SER A 9 39.92 -22.32 -20.56
CA SER A 9 39.01 -22.57 -19.47
C SER A 9 37.74 -21.76 -19.74
N MET A 10 36.71 -22.40 -20.29
CA MET A 10 35.36 -21.87 -20.23
C MET A 10 34.94 -21.91 -18.76
N GLN A 11 35.26 -20.87 -18.01
CA GLN A 11 34.50 -20.55 -16.81
C GLN A 11 33.07 -20.30 -17.29
N SER A 12 32.20 -21.29 -17.08
CA SER A 12 30.76 -21.09 -17.15
C SER A 12 30.40 -20.10 -16.04
N ILE A 13 30.38 -18.80 -16.37
CA ILE A 13 29.82 -17.79 -15.49
C ILE A 13 28.34 -18.18 -15.35
N PRO A 14 27.86 -18.58 -14.16
CA PRO A 14 26.45 -18.84 -13.98
C PRO A 14 25.70 -17.51 -14.22
N ILE A 15 25.10 -17.37 -15.40
CA ILE A 15 24.18 -16.28 -15.69
C ILE A 15 22.89 -16.61 -14.95
N THR A 16 22.82 -16.24 -13.68
CA THR A 16 21.57 -16.18 -12.93
C THR A 16 20.77 -15.01 -13.48
N VAL A 17 20.06 -15.24 -14.59
CA VAL A 17 18.96 -14.38 -15.01
C VAL A 17 17.87 -14.52 -13.96
N THR A 18 17.93 -13.66 -12.94
CA THR A 18 16.81 -13.48 -12.04
C THR A 18 15.73 -12.80 -12.87
N PRO A 19 14.55 -13.41 -13.10
CA PRO A 19 13.49 -12.72 -13.80
C PRO A 19 13.01 -11.57 -12.91
N THR A 20 13.53 -10.37 -13.16
CA THR A 20 13.05 -9.15 -12.52
C THR A 20 11.64 -8.91 -13.06
N PRO A 21 10.62 -8.78 -12.20
CA PRO A 21 9.27 -8.46 -12.65
C PRO A 21 9.30 -7.22 -13.56
N PRO A 22 8.49 -7.19 -14.64
CA PRO A 22 8.50 -6.08 -15.59
C PRO A 22 8.46 -4.73 -14.87
N PRO A 23 9.41 -3.82 -15.16
CA PRO A 23 9.44 -2.50 -14.53
C PRO A 23 8.09 -1.79 -14.73
N GLY A 24 7.51 -1.28 -13.63
CA GLY A 24 6.32 -0.42 -13.68
C GLY A 24 5.02 -1.01 -13.13
N ILE A 25 4.84 -2.34 -13.11
CA ILE A 25 3.59 -2.93 -12.59
C ILE A 25 3.46 -2.68 -11.08
N GLY A 26 4.53 -2.93 -10.30
CA GLY A 26 4.53 -2.64 -8.86
C GLY A 26 4.37 -1.15 -8.55
N GLY A 27 4.95 -0.28 -9.37
CA GLY A 27 4.86 1.19 -9.21
C GLY A 27 3.46 1.73 -9.50
N ALA A 28 2.80 1.24 -10.56
CA ALA A 28 1.43 1.62 -10.90
C ALA A 28 0.44 1.18 -9.82
N VAL A 29 0.57 -0.05 -9.33
CA VAL A 29 -0.27 -0.59 -8.24
C VAL A 29 -0.05 0.21 -6.95
N SER A 30 1.20 0.46 -6.55
CA SER A 30 1.52 1.29 -5.38
C SER A 30 0.95 2.71 -5.48
N THR A 31 1.03 3.32 -6.66
CA THR A 31 0.45 4.65 -6.91
C THR A 31 -1.06 4.64 -6.75
N MET A 32 -1.74 3.63 -7.32
CA MET A 32 -3.18 3.49 -7.20
C MET A 32 -3.63 3.26 -5.75
N LEU A 33 -2.94 2.39 -5.00
CA LEU A 33 -3.21 2.21 -3.58
C LEU A 33 -2.99 3.50 -2.77
N SER A 34 -1.97 4.29 -3.10
CA SER A 34 -1.71 5.57 -2.44
C SER A 34 -2.85 6.57 -2.65
N TRP A 35 -3.39 6.64 -3.88
CA TRP A 35 -4.58 7.45 -4.17
C TRP A 35 -5.82 6.96 -3.43
N LEU A 36 -6.07 5.65 -3.41
CA LEU A 36 -7.21 5.09 -2.66
C LEU A 36 -7.09 5.36 -1.17
N TYR A 37 -5.88 5.24 -0.61
CA TYR A 37 -5.61 5.55 0.79
C TYR A 37 -5.91 7.03 1.11
N TRP A 38 -5.47 7.94 0.24
CA TRP A 38 -5.75 9.36 0.38
C TRP A 38 -7.25 9.67 0.28
N ILE A 39 -7.96 9.11 -0.70
CA ILE A 39 -9.41 9.28 -0.86
C ILE A 39 -10.18 8.76 0.37
N ALA A 40 -9.74 7.64 0.95
CA ALA A 40 -10.35 7.09 2.15
C ALA A 40 -10.21 8.06 3.35
N TRP A 41 -9.07 8.72 3.52
CA TRP A 41 -8.90 9.77 4.53
C TRP A 41 -9.78 10.99 4.27
N VAL A 42 -9.94 11.41 3.02
CA VAL A 42 -10.86 12.49 2.66
C VAL A 42 -12.30 12.14 3.03
N ALA A 43 -12.73 10.90 2.79
CA ALA A 43 -14.06 10.43 3.19
C ALA A 43 -14.25 10.43 4.72
N VAL A 44 -13.22 10.01 5.49
CA VAL A 44 -13.23 10.07 6.96
C VAL A 44 -13.41 11.50 7.46
N VAL A 45 -12.62 12.45 6.94
CA VAL A 45 -12.73 13.87 7.31
C VAL A 45 -14.10 14.42 6.92
N GLY A 46 -14.58 14.12 5.71
CA GLY A 46 -15.90 14.55 5.24
C GLY A 46 -17.04 14.02 6.13
N ALA A 47 -16.99 12.75 6.53
CA ALA A 47 -17.96 12.16 7.44
C ALA A 47 -17.90 12.80 8.84
N GLY A 48 -16.70 13.12 9.33
CA GLY A 48 -16.51 13.83 10.59
C GLY A 48 -17.12 15.24 10.57
N LEU A 49 -16.84 16.01 9.52
CA LEU A 49 -17.40 17.35 9.32
C LEU A 49 -18.92 17.31 9.17
N PHE A 50 -19.46 16.36 8.40
CA PHE A 50 -20.90 16.19 8.23
C PHE A 50 -21.58 15.76 9.54
N GLY A 51 -20.93 14.90 10.32
CA GLY A 51 -21.38 14.52 11.66
C GLY A 51 -21.43 15.73 12.60
N GLY A 52 -20.37 16.54 12.64
CA GLY A 52 -20.32 17.78 13.41
C GLY A 52 -21.39 18.80 12.99
N PHE A 53 -21.61 18.96 11.68
CA PHE A 53 -22.66 19.82 11.16
C PHE A 53 -24.06 19.36 11.61
N LYS A 54 -24.34 18.05 11.55
CA LYS A 54 -25.62 17.51 12.03
C LYS A 54 -25.86 17.76 13.51
N ILE A 55 -24.83 17.59 14.34
CA ILE A 55 -24.88 17.93 15.77
C ILE A 55 -25.19 19.41 15.94
N ALA A 56 -24.53 20.29 15.19
CA ALA A 56 -24.76 21.73 15.24
C ALA A 56 -26.21 22.13 14.84
N THR A 57 -26.82 21.39 13.90
CA THR A 57 -28.23 21.58 13.51
C THR A 57 -29.26 20.93 14.44
N GLY A 58 -28.82 20.28 15.52
CA GLY A 58 -29.70 19.65 16.52
C GLY A 58 -30.03 18.18 16.27
N ASP A 59 -29.55 17.57 15.17
CA ASP A 59 -29.63 16.13 14.90
C ASP A 59 -28.43 15.42 15.56
N TYR A 60 -28.49 15.29 16.89
CA TYR A 60 -27.44 14.66 17.69
C TYR A 60 -27.30 13.16 17.40
N GLU A 61 -28.40 12.48 17.08
CA GLU A 61 -28.40 11.03 16.88
C GLU A 61 -27.79 10.65 15.53
N GLY A 62 -28.18 11.35 14.46
CA GLY A 62 -27.52 11.27 13.17
C GLY A 62 -26.06 11.70 13.25
N GLY A 63 -25.79 12.85 13.89
CA GLY A 63 -24.46 13.40 14.03
C GLY A 63 -23.46 12.47 14.74
N LYS A 64 -23.86 11.88 15.87
CA LYS A 64 -23.05 10.86 16.58
C LYS A 64 -22.75 9.64 15.72
N LYS A 65 -23.69 9.20 14.88
CA LYS A 65 -23.49 8.05 13.99
C LYS A 65 -22.43 8.34 12.92
N TYR A 66 -22.47 9.51 12.29
CA TYR A 66 -21.46 9.89 11.29
C TYR A 66 -20.10 10.17 11.93
N LEU A 67 -20.08 10.81 13.10
CA LEU A 67 -18.84 11.07 13.84
C LEU A 67 -18.20 9.76 14.32
N GLY A 68 -19.00 8.85 14.88
CA GLY A 68 -18.54 7.52 15.28
C GLY A 68 -18.04 6.70 14.10
N GLY A 69 -18.73 6.75 12.96
CA GLY A 69 -18.28 6.13 11.71
C GLY A 69 -16.95 6.69 11.22
N ALA A 70 -16.76 8.01 11.29
CA ALA A 70 -15.50 8.66 10.94
C ALA A 70 -14.36 8.23 11.87
N ILE A 71 -14.59 8.16 13.19
CA ILE A 71 -13.59 7.72 14.16
C ILE A 71 -13.19 6.26 13.93
N VAL A 72 -14.17 5.35 13.79
CA VAL A 72 -13.90 3.94 13.53
C VAL A 72 -13.18 3.77 12.18
N GLY A 73 -13.62 4.48 11.15
CA GLY A 73 -12.97 4.50 9.84
C GLY A 73 -11.51 4.98 9.93
N ALA A 74 -11.24 6.07 10.66
CA ALA A 74 -9.90 6.59 10.88
C ALA A 74 -8.99 5.57 11.56
N ILE A 75 -9.50 4.88 12.59
CA ILE A 75 -8.76 3.84 13.32
C ILE A 75 -8.40 2.70 12.37
N ILE A 76 -9.39 2.13 11.66
CA ILE A 76 -9.15 1.03 10.71
C ILE A 76 -8.12 1.45 9.64
N LEU A 77 -8.25 2.66 9.11
CA LEU A 77 -7.37 3.16 8.05
C LEU A 77 -5.95 3.46 8.54
N ALA A 78 -5.80 3.89 9.80
CA ALA A 78 -4.49 4.07 10.44
C ALA A 78 -3.79 2.74 10.68
N PHE A 79 -4.54 1.70 11.07
CA PHE A 79 -4.01 0.35 11.27
C PHE A 79 -3.88 -0.44 9.97
N LEU A 80 -4.38 0.04 8.83
CA LEU A 80 -4.35 -0.68 7.55
C LEU A 80 -2.93 -1.10 7.16
N TRP A 81 -1.94 -0.21 7.33
CA TRP A 81 -0.54 -0.53 7.05
C TRP A 81 0.07 -1.50 8.05
N ALA A 82 -0.29 -1.40 9.33
CA ALA A 82 0.14 -2.34 10.36
C ALA A 82 -0.49 -3.73 10.16
N LEU A 83 -1.74 -3.80 9.70
CA LEU A 83 -2.43 -5.05 9.34
C LEU A 83 -1.80 -5.68 8.10
N ILE A 84 -1.46 -4.89 7.08
CA ILE A 84 -0.74 -5.38 5.89
C ILE A 84 0.66 -5.89 6.28
N GLY A 85 1.41 -5.14 7.10
CA GLY A 85 2.73 -5.57 7.59
C GLY A 85 2.66 -6.84 8.44
N GLY A 86 1.69 -6.93 9.36
CA GLY A 86 1.47 -8.12 10.18
C GLY A 86 0.99 -9.34 9.41
N LEU A 87 0.22 -9.16 8.32
CA LEU A 87 -0.23 -10.25 7.45
C LEU A 87 0.87 -10.73 6.48
N LEU A 88 1.75 -9.83 6.05
CA LEU A 88 2.89 -10.14 5.18
C LEU A 88 4.12 -10.66 5.94
N GLY A 89 4.06 -10.72 7.28
CA GLY A 89 5.06 -11.38 8.11
C GLY A 89 6.43 -10.69 8.12
N SER A 90 6.47 -9.35 8.00
CA SER A 90 7.69 -8.56 8.18
C SER A 90 7.85 -8.07 9.62
#